data_AF-A0A937FHZ8-F1
#
_entry.id   AF-A0A937FHZ8-F1
#
_cell.length_a   1.000
_cell.length_b   1.000
_cell.length_c   1.000
_cell.angle_alpha   90.00
_cell.angle_beta   90.00
_cell.angle_gamma   90.00
#
_symmetry.space_group_name_H-M   'P 1'
#
loop_
_entity.id
_entity.type
_entity.pdbx_description
1 polymer ?
#
loop_
_entity_poly.entity_id
_entity_poly.type
_entity_poly.pdbx_seq_one_letter_code
_entity_poly.pdbx_strand_id
1 'polypeptide(L)'
;MKKKFVWILLLSFGIANIIMPTAQKVYAAQINYDVDGNNVLNSNDLEALKKYYNTYNSSFDYNNDGIIDIYDMVILSNVLDTKMYSVKNSSGSVISYYSSGDLASSVLKARSINGSVVMTKGGQVIWNNSGYYVFQGEKFYNKYSNSFDAVNAAKSITNGRAYNKFGQELINNTTGFKEKLAVTSTDVYIRTQPSNDYKTSIKVPNNTLIEIVALTRGFYQFKWYKPDNTIVTGYLPNYLDFIQDDRNNSMFGNIAGKYESNGDPGAISDNPADKGGVSCGVFQFAANVGTLASFISWLSGAKPAFYSLLNNAYIADGNTYGTNFKAAWQQIAANNYDEFYALQFSYTKSVYYDGFINKAKNSGYDISKLAAYNATRNMIFSTSIQHGVTGAYNIIAPIDKTLSMTDFITSVYNGRLAVVAKSYPVGSSIYNGVKDRYDNESADIKRNYQREISY
;
A
#
# COMPACT_ATOMS: atom_id res chain seq x y z
N MET A 1 50.87 -13.54 -71.32
CA MET A 1 50.78 -14.30 -70.04
C MET A 1 50.96 -13.34 -68.87
N LYS A 2 50.03 -13.43 -67.89
CA LYS A 2 50.00 -12.93 -66.49
C LYS A 2 50.29 -11.44 -66.16
N LYS A 3 49.17 -10.76 -65.84
CA LYS A 3 48.88 -9.74 -64.80
C LYS A 3 49.91 -8.65 -64.47
N LYS A 4 49.47 -7.38 -64.56
CA LYS A 4 49.72 -6.30 -63.58
C LYS A 4 48.71 -5.15 -63.72
N PHE A 5 48.25 -4.64 -62.54
CA PHE A 5 48.00 -3.22 -62.19
C PHE A 5 46.90 -2.45 -62.97
N VAL A 6 46.18 -1.44 -62.47
CA VAL A 6 46.01 -0.76 -61.17
C VAL A 6 44.71 0.08 -61.25
N TRP A 7 44.17 0.46 -60.09
CA TRP A 7 43.02 1.35 -59.89
C TRP A 7 43.28 2.80 -60.33
N ILE A 8 42.28 3.45 -60.97
CA ILE A 8 42.05 4.92 -60.91
C ILE A 8 40.53 5.20 -60.97
N LEU A 9 40.07 6.01 -60.01
CA LEU A 9 38.76 6.66 -59.91
C LEU A 9 38.79 7.98 -60.72
N LEU A 10 37.70 8.37 -61.40
CA LEU A 10 37.31 9.78 -61.58
C LEU A 10 35.90 9.94 -62.21
N LEU A 11 35.03 10.58 -61.43
CA LEU A 11 33.93 11.52 -61.74
C LEU A 11 33.03 11.35 -62.98
N SER A 12 31.72 11.40 -62.73
CA SER A 12 30.80 12.14 -63.60
C SER A 12 29.68 12.81 -62.78
N PHE A 13 29.46 14.09 -63.09
CA PHE A 13 28.33 14.92 -62.67
C PHE A 13 27.06 14.47 -63.40
N GLY A 14 25.94 14.41 -62.68
CA GLY A 14 24.61 14.24 -63.26
C GLY A 14 23.59 15.04 -62.45
N ILE A 15 23.24 16.22 -62.95
CA ILE A 15 22.17 17.07 -62.46
C ILE A 15 20.85 16.53 -63.02
N ALA A 16 19.88 16.22 -62.15
CA ALA A 16 18.47 16.17 -62.50
C ALA A 16 17.64 16.66 -61.32
N ASN A 17 17.00 17.81 -61.51
CA ASN A 17 16.06 18.43 -60.58
C ASN A 17 14.86 17.50 -60.33
N ILE A 18 14.64 17.11 -59.07
CA ILE A 18 13.33 16.71 -58.59
C ILE A 18 12.94 17.70 -57.50
N ILE A 19 11.94 18.51 -57.84
CA ILE A 19 11.26 19.41 -56.90
C ILE A 19 10.56 18.51 -55.87
N MET A 20 11.11 18.44 -54.66
CA MET A 20 10.34 18.03 -53.49
C MET A 20 9.94 19.31 -52.74
N PRO A 21 8.65 19.57 -52.49
CA PRO A 21 8.27 20.62 -51.55
C PRO A 21 8.67 20.14 -50.15
N THR A 22 9.83 20.60 -49.66
CA THR A 22 10.11 20.53 -48.23
C THR A 22 9.17 21.50 -47.55
N ALA A 23 8.00 21.02 -47.16
CA ALA A 23 7.26 21.65 -46.08
C ALA A 23 8.10 21.50 -44.81
N GLN A 24 9.03 22.44 -44.61
CA GLN A 24 9.57 22.68 -43.28
C GLN A 24 8.38 23.15 -42.44
N LYS A 25 7.81 22.24 -41.66
CA LYS A 25 7.07 22.63 -40.46
C LYS A 25 8.08 23.32 -39.57
N VAL A 26 8.13 24.65 -39.63
CA VAL A 26 8.72 25.45 -38.57
C VAL A 26 7.83 25.19 -37.35
N TYR A 27 8.24 24.26 -36.50
CA TYR A 27 7.72 24.24 -35.14
C TYR A 27 8.23 25.53 -34.52
N ALA A 28 7.34 26.45 -34.16
CA ALA A 28 7.70 27.54 -33.26
C ALA A 28 8.41 26.90 -32.07
N ALA A 29 9.63 27.36 -31.76
CA ALA A 29 10.32 26.91 -30.56
C ALA A 29 9.37 27.13 -29.39
N GLN A 30 8.97 26.04 -28.74
CA GLN A 30 8.07 26.12 -27.61
C GLN A 30 8.84 26.87 -26.50
N ILE A 31 8.36 28.05 -26.11
CA ILE A 31 9.00 28.84 -25.06
C ILE A 31 9.01 28.00 -23.79
N ASN A 32 10.20 27.77 -23.23
CA ASN A 32 10.36 27.04 -21.98
C ASN A 32 10.34 28.03 -20.80
N TYR A 33 9.32 27.93 -19.96
CA TYR A 33 9.12 28.78 -18.79
C TYR A 33 9.71 28.18 -17.50
N ASP A 34 10.23 26.95 -17.54
CA ASP A 34 10.99 26.33 -16.46
C ASP A 34 12.45 26.83 -16.52
N VAL A 35 12.77 27.79 -15.66
CA VAL A 35 14.05 28.52 -15.67
C VAL A 35 15.08 27.81 -14.79
N ASP A 36 14.65 27.12 -13.72
CA ASP A 36 15.55 26.42 -12.82
C ASP A 36 15.83 24.95 -13.25
N GLY A 37 15.09 24.44 -14.23
CA GLY A 37 15.29 23.15 -14.88
C GLY A 37 14.81 21.96 -14.05
N ASN A 38 13.97 22.20 -13.04
CA ASN A 38 13.47 21.15 -12.15
C ASN A 38 12.19 20.44 -12.68
N ASN A 39 11.68 20.85 -13.85
CA ASN A 39 10.42 20.43 -14.48
C ASN A 39 9.14 20.77 -13.69
N VAL A 40 9.19 21.81 -12.84
CA VAL A 40 8.08 22.29 -12.00
C VAL A 40 7.96 23.80 -12.14
N LEU A 41 7.02 24.24 -12.96
CA LEU A 41 6.72 25.66 -13.16
C LEU A 41 6.07 26.30 -11.91
N ASN A 42 6.82 27.14 -11.18
CA ASN A 42 6.41 27.80 -9.93
C ASN A 42 7.15 29.12 -9.66
N SER A 43 7.02 29.70 -8.45
CA SER A 43 7.67 30.98 -8.10
C SER A 43 9.21 30.94 -8.12
N ASN A 44 9.82 29.77 -7.97
CA ASN A 44 11.27 29.60 -8.05
C ASN A 44 11.79 29.89 -9.47
N ASP A 45 11.01 29.64 -10.51
CA ASP A 45 11.36 30.03 -11.89
C ASP A 45 11.44 31.55 -12.03
N LEU A 46 10.54 32.27 -11.36
CA LEU A 46 10.58 33.73 -11.32
C LEU A 46 11.83 34.23 -10.56
N GLU A 47 12.18 33.60 -9.45
CA GLU A 47 13.41 33.92 -8.71
C GLU A 47 14.68 33.55 -9.49
N ALA A 48 14.65 32.47 -10.27
CA ALA A 48 15.73 32.06 -11.14
C ALA A 48 15.90 33.05 -12.31
N LEU A 49 14.80 33.51 -12.91
CA LEU A 49 14.80 34.50 -13.99
C LEU A 49 15.42 35.84 -13.56
N LYS A 50 15.19 36.28 -12.33
CA LYS A 50 15.79 37.51 -11.78
C LYS A 50 17.31 37.55 -11.87
N LYS A 51 17.99 36.39 -11.85
CA LYS A 51 19.45 36.31 -11.98
C LYS A 51 19.95 36.77 -13.35
N TYR A 52 19.06 36.79 -14.35
CA TYR A 52 19.34 37.20 -15.71
C TYR A 52 18.81 38.60 -16.03
N TYR A 53 18.29 39.35 -15.05
CA TYR A 53 17.80 40.71 -15.27
C TYR A 53 18.87 41.61 -15.89
N ASN A 54 18.49 42.36 -16.92
CA ASN A 54 19.37 43.26 -17.67
C ASN A 54 20.52 42.53 -18.40
N THR A 55 20.28 41.29 -18.84
CA THR A 55 21.23 40.51 -19.65
C THR A 55 20.63 40.07 -20.98
N TYR A 56 21.50 39.66 -21.91
CA TYR A 56 21.14 39.18 -23.25
C TYR A 56 21.14 37.66 -23.26
N ASN A 57 19.98 37.04 -23.13
CA ASN A 57 19.84 35.59 -23.29
C ASN A 57 18.48 35.26 -23.92
N SER A 58 18.53 34.88 -25.19
CA SER A 58 17.36 34.57 -26.02
C SER A 58 16.52 33.38 -25.52
N SER A 59 17.02 32.59 -24.56
CA SER A 59 16.24 31.50 -23.96
C SER A 59 15.22 32.00 -22.94
N PHE A 60 15.42 33.20 -22.39
CA PHE A 60 14.60 33.78 -21.32
C PHE A 60 14.04 35.18 -21.65
N ASP A 61 14.35 35.69 -22.84
CA ASP A 61 13.72 36.85 -23.47
C ASP A 61 12.41 36.39 -24.12
N TYR A 62 11.32 36.50 -23.37
CA TYR A 62 10.00 36.00 -23.73
C TYR A 62 9.20 36.99 -24.57
N ASN A 63 9.45 38.29 -24.42
CA ASN A 63 8.82 39.32 -25.25
C ASN A 63 9.57 39.57 -26.58
N ASN A 64 10.76 38.98 -26.76
CA ASN A 64 11.66 39.12 -27.90
C ASN A 64 12.10 40.57 -28.18
N ASP A 65 12.34 41.35 -27.13
CA ASP A 65 12.86 42.73 -27.26
C ASP A 65 14.40 42.81 -27.20
N GLY A 66 15.06 41.67 -26.97
CA GLY A 66 16.50 41.53 -26.92
C GLY A 66 17.10 41.67 -25.53
N ILE A 67 16.33 41.94 -24.48
CA ILE A 67 16.85 42.08 -23.11
C ILE A 67 15.90 41.44 -22.09
N ILE A 68 16.46 40.72 -21.12
CA ILE A 68 15.63 40.16 -20.05
C ILE A 68 15.27 41.27 -19.08
N ASP A 69 14.00 41.68 -19.06
CA ASP A 69 13.54 42.81 -18.27
C ASP A 69 12.25 42.53 -17.49
N ILE A 70 11.59 43.60 -17.03
CA ILE A 70 10.36 43.47 -16.25
C ILE A 70 9.20 42.90 -17.06
N TYR A 71 9.16 43.08 -18.38
CA TYR A 71 8.11 42.53 -19.23
C TYR A 71 8.23 41.02 -19.37
N ASP A 72 9.43 40.46 -19.43
CA ASP A 72 9.62 38.99 -19.38
C ASP A 72 9.19 38.41 -18.05
N MET A 73 9.53 39.10 -16.95
CA MET A 73 9.06 38.72 -15.62
C MET A 73 7.55 38.80 -15.50
N VAL A 74 6.91 39.78 -16.13
CA VAL A 74 5.45 39.89 -16.19
C VAL A 74 4.86 38.74 -17.01
N ILE A 75 5.42 38.42 -18.18
CA ILE A 75 5.01 37.27 -19.00
C ILE A 75 5.12 35.98 -18.18
N LEU A 76 6.29 35.73 -17.58
CA LEU A 76 6.49 34.56 -16.73
C LEU A 76 5.50 34.59 -15.56
N SER A 77 5.35 35.69 -14.83
CA SER A 77 4.40 35.79 -13.70
C SER A 77 2.94 35.52 -14.09
N ASN A 78 2.53 35.90 -15.30
CA ASN A 78 1.20 35.64 -15.84
C ASN A 78 1.04 34.17 -16.23
N VAL A 79 2.08 33.57 -16.81
CA VAL A 79 2.17 32.13 -17.11
C VAL A 79 2.19 31.31 -15.80
N LEU A 80 2.79 31.84 -14.75
CA LEU A 80 2.86 31.24 -13.42
C LEU A 80 1.54 31.24 -12.64
N ASP A 81 0.44 31.84 -13.18
CA ASP A 81 -0.88 32.07 -12.54
C ASP A 81 -0.88 31.74 -11.04
N THR A 82 -0.30 32.63 -10.24
CA THR A 82 0.13 32.37 -8.86
C THR A 82 -1.01 32.17 -7.85
N LYS A 83 -2.26 32.13 -8.31
CA LYS A 83 -3.47 31.96 -7.46
C LYS A 83 -4.41 30.91 -8.04
N MET A 84 -3.86 29.73 -8.35
CA MET A 84 -4.63 28.58 -8.82
C MET A 84 -5.70 28.12 -7.82
N TYR A 85 -5.38 28.20 -6.52
CA TYR A 85 -6.25 27.76 -5.45
C TYR A 85 -6.53 28.86 -4.44
N SER A 86 -7.73 28.82 -3.87
CA SER A 86 -8.09 29.62 -2.70
C SER A 86 -8.65 28.72 -1.61
N VAL A 87 -8.29 28.99 -0.36
CA VAL A 87 -8.94 28.40 0.80
C VAL A 87 -10.00 29.36 1.29
N LYS A 88 -11.23 28.90 1.39
CA LYS A 88 -12.36 29.68 1.92
C LYS A 88 -12.90 29.06 3.18
N ASN A 89 -13.31 29.89 4.13
CA ASN A 89 -14.00 29.44 5.35
C ASN A 89 -15.47 29.09 5.06
N SER A 90 -16.20 28.67 6.09
CA SER A 90 -17.63 28.33 5.99
C SER A 90 -18.53 29.51 5.60
N SER A 91 -18.09 30.76 5.80
CA SER A 91 -18.83 31.96 5.36
C SER A 91 -18.52 32.36 3.91
N GLY A 92 -17.67 31.63 3.20
CA GLY A 92 -17.26 31.93 1.82
C GLY A 92 -16.18 33.02 1.71
N SER A 93 -15.62 33.48 2.83
CA SER A 93 -14.52 34.44 2.86
C SER A 93 -13.20 33.74 2.52
N VAL A 94 -12.38 34.35 1.67
CA VAL A 94 -11.05 33.82 1.35
C VAL A 94 -10.11 34.02 2.53
N ILE A 95 -9.46 32.94 2.94
CA ILE A 95 -8.45 32.90 4.00
C ILE A 95 -7.04 33.06 3.41
N SER A 96 -6.75 32.34 2.32
CA SER A 96 -5.44 32.34 1.67
C SER A 96 -5.55 31.93 0.20
N TYR A 97 -4.52 32.30 -0.57
CA TYR A 97 -4.33 31.90 -1.97
C TYR A 97 -3.08 31.02 -2.09
N TYR A 98 -3.05 30.16 -3.11
CA TYR A 98 -1.95 29.22 -3.38
C TYR A 98 -1.70 29.13 -4.89
N SER A 99 -0.43 28.94 -5.26
CA SER A 99 0.03 28.81 -6.65
C SER A 99 -0.11 27.38 -7.17
N SER A 100 0.17 27.18 -8.46
CA SER A 100 0.53 25.87 -8.98
C SER A 100 1.75 25.32 -8.20
N GLY A 101 1.73 24.05 -7.83
CA GLY A 101 2.70 23.38 -6.95
C GLY A 101 2.29 23.32 -5.47
N ASP A 102 1.30 24.11 -5.06
CA ASP A 102 0.91 24.27 -3.65
C ASP A 102 -0.38 23.54 -3.27
N LEU A 103 -0.83 22.54 -4.05
CA LEU A 103 -2.07 21.82 -3.74
C LEU A 103 -2.06 21.23 -2.32
N ALA A 104 -0.96 20.57 -1.93
CA ALA A 104 -0.83 19.97 -0.60
C ALA A 104 -0.93 21.02 0.52
N SER A 105 -0.24 22.16 0.35
CA SER A 105 -0.28 23.29 1.28
C SER A 105 -1.69 23.88 1.42
N SER A 106 -2.43 23.98 0.32
CA SER A 106 -3.81 24.47 0.33
C SER A 106 -4.75 23.54 1.11
N VAL A 107 -4.62 22.22 0.93
CA VAL A 107 -5.40 21.22 1.65
C VAL A 107 -5.04 21.20 3.14
N LEU A 108 -3.75 21.29 3.47
CA LEU A 108 -3.26 21.39 4.85
C LEU A 108 -3.82 22.62 5.58
N LYS A 109 -3.90 23.76 4.90
CA LYS A 109 -4.53 24.95 5.47
C LYS A 109 -6.03 24.76 5.65
N ALA A 110 -6.73 24.24 4.63
CA ALA A 110 -8.17 24.04 4.69
C ALA A 110 -8.56 23.06 5.81
N ARG A 111 -7.86 21.94 5.99
CA ARG A 111 -8.15 20.98 7.08
C ARG A 111 -7.92 21.55 8.48
N SER A 112 -7.08 22.58 8.62
CA SER A 112 -6.83 23.23 9.91
C SER A 112 -7.99 24.12 10.38
N ILE A 113 -8.98 24.36 9.51
CA ILE A 113 -10.09 25.28 9.76
C ILE A 113 -11.41 24.58 9.44
N ASN A 114 -12.23 24.34 10.45
CA ASN A 114 -13.48 23.60 10.30
C ASN A 114 -14.41 24.22 9.23
N GLY A 115 -14.97 23.37 8.37
CA GLY A 115 -15.87 23.77 7.29
C GLY A 115 -15.20 24.50 6.12
N SER A 116 -13.86 24.59 6.10
CA SER A 116 -13.16 25.24 4.99
C SER A 116 -13.06 24.34 3.75
N VAL A 117 -12.95 24.99 2.61
CA VAL A 117 -12.87 24.35 1.30
C VAL A 117 -11.67 24.87 0.52
N VAL A 118 -11.09 24.03 -0.33
CA VAL A 118 -10.15 24.45 -1.38
C VAL A 118 -10.94 24.61 -2.66
N MET A 119 -10.80 25.76 -3.32
CA MET A 119 -11.45 26.05 -4.59
C MET A 119 -10.43 26.44 -5.66
N THR A 120 -10.68 26.04 -6.91
CA THR A 120 -9.97 26.59 -8.06
C THR A 120 -10.35 28.04 -8.29
N LYS A 121 -9.54 28.77 -9.06
CA LYS A 121 -9.85 30.09 -9.61
C LYS A 121 -11.21 30.16 -10.31
N GLY A 122 -11.61 29.08 -11.00
CA GLY A 122 -12.92 28.94 -11.65
C GLY A 122 -14.10 28.69 -10.70
N GLY A 123 -13.88 28.66 -9.38
CA GLY A 123 -14.94 28.46 -8.39
C GLY A 123 -15.35 27.00 -8.18
N GLN A 124 -14.58 26.03 -8.68
CA GLN A 124 -14.82 24.62 -8.41
C GLN A 124 -14.24 24.23 -7.05
N VAL A 125 -15.04 23.58 -6.19
CA VAL A 125 -14.53 22.97 -4.96
C VAL A 125 -13.73 21.72 -5.32
N ILE A 126 -12.46 21.71 -4.96
CA ILE A 126 -11.53 20.61 -5.25
C ILE A 126 -11.07 19.88 -3.99
N TRP A 127 -11.41 20.38 -2.80
CA TRP A 127 -11.29 19.63 -1.56
C TRP A 127 -12.21 20.20 -0.47
N ASN A 128 -12.81 19.33 0.33
CA ASN A 128 -13.46 19.65 1.61
C ASN A 128 -13.59 18.38 2.48
N ASN A 129 -14.16 18.51 3.67
CA ASN A 129 -14.31 17.41 4.63
C ASN A 129 -15.49 16.43 4.34
N SER A 130 -16.11 16.50 3.16
CA SER A 130 -17.29 15.70 2.79
C SER A 130 -17.03 14.61 1.75
N GLY A 131 -15.79 14.44 1.26
CA GLY A 131 -15.50 13.42 0.27
C GLY A 131 -14.03 13.17 0.02
N TYR A 132 -13.76 12.43 -1.04
CA TYR A 132 -12.42 11.95 -1.41
C TYR A 132 -12.11 12.47 -2.80
N TYR A 133 -10.95 13.08 -2.96
CA TYR A 133 -10.65 13.93 -4.11
C TYR A 133 -9.44 13.38 -4.84
N VAL A 134 -9.61 13.11 -6.13
CA VAL A 134 -8.55 12.60 -7.00
C VAL A 134 -8.05 13.69 -7.91
N PHE A 135 -6.75 13.70 -8.14
CA PHE A 135 -6.05 14.66 -8.97
C PHE A 135 -5.11 13.93 -9.94
N GLN A 136 -4.91 14.51 -11.11
CA GLN A 136 -3.86 14.13 -12.05
C GLN A 136 -2.75 15.19 -11.98
N GLY A 137 -1.65 14.89 -11.29
CA GLY A 137 -0.76 15.93 -10.80
C GLY A 137 -1.51 16.83 -9.82
N GLU A 138 -1.67 18.11 -10.12
CA GLU A 138 -2.51 19.01 -9.32
C GLU A 138 -3.87 19.32 -9.93
N LYS A 139 -4.12 18.85 -11.16
CA LYS A 139 -5.40 19.07 -11.82
C LYS A 139 -6.46 18.21 -11.16
N PHE A 140 -7.52 18.84 -10.66
CA PHE A 140 -8.66 18.10 -10.13
C PHE A 140 -9.25 17.16 -11.18
N TYR A 141 -9.40 15.89 -10.82
CA TYR A 141 -9.87 14.84 -11.70
C TYR A 141 -11.33 14.49 -11.38
N ASN A 142 -11.62 14.04 -10.14
CA ASN A 142 -12.98 13.71 -9.72
C ASN A 142 -13.12 13.63 -8.20
N LYS A 143 -14.37 13.68 -7.71
CA LYS A 143 -14.75 13.43 -6.31
C LYS A 143 -15.43 12.06 -6.19
N TYR A 144 -15.06 11.32 -5.16
CA TYR A 144 -15.61 10.01 -4.83
C TYR A 144 -16.30 10.04 -3.46
N SER A 145 -17.18 9.06 -3.23
CA SER A 145 -17.95 8.89 -1.99
C SER A 145 -17.19 8.12 -0.91
N ASN A 146 -16.15 7.37 -1.28
CA ASN A 146 -15.31 6.58 -0.39
C ASN A 146 -13.83 6.63 -0.84
N SER A 147 -12.92 6.31 0.07
CA SER A 147 -11.48 6.35 -0.22
C SER A 147 -11.00 5.22 -1.10
N PHE A 148 -11.57 4.01 -0.97
CA PHE A 148 -11.23 2.87 -1.80
C PHE A 148 -11.33 3.17 -3.30
N ASP A 149 -12.46 3.73 -3.74
CA ASP A 149 -12.69 4.11 -5.14
C ASP A 149 -11.77 5.25 -5.58
N ALA A 150 -11.56 6.25 -4.70
CA ALA A 150 -10.64 7.36 -4.99
C ALA A 150 -9.20 6.87 -5.20
N VAL A 151 -8.73 5.97 -4.34
CA VAL A 151 -7.40 5.38 -4.42
C VAL A 151 -7.26 4.53 -5.68
N ASN A 152 -8.25 3.68 -6.00
CA ASN A 152 -8.21 2.86 -7.22
C ASN A 152 -8.22 3.72 -8.49
N ALA A 153 -9.04 4.77 -8.52
CA ALA A 153 -9.02 5.72 -9.62
C ALA A 153 -7.66 6.41 -9.76
N ALA A 154 -7.08 6.89 -8.66
CA ALA A 154 -5.75 7.51 -8.66
C ALA A 154 -4.64 6.54 -9.12
N LYS A 155 -4.71 5.25 -8.76
CA LYS A 155 -3.78 4.22 -9.26
C LYS A 155 -3.82 4.04 -10.78
N SER A 156 -4.96 4.32 -11.40
CA SER A 156 -5.18 4.11 -12.84
C SER A 156 -4.74 5.28 -13.73
N ILE A 157 -4.38 6.43 -13.16
CA ILE A 157 -4.01 7.63 -13.90
C ILE A 157 -2.54 8.03 -13.67
N THR A 158 -1.89 8.52 -14.71
CA THR A 158 -0.51 9.05 -14.65
C THR A 158 -0.44 10.20 -13.66
N ASN A 159 0.53 10.19 -12.75
CA ASN A 159 0.67 11.18 -11.68
C ASN A 159 -0.59 11.30 -10.80
N GLY A 160 -1.36 10.23 -10.69
CA GLY A 160 -2.55 10.19 -9.84
C GLY A 160 -2.25 10.43 -8.37
N ARG A 161 -3.07 11.27 -7.74
CA ARG A 161 -3.05 11.55 -6.31
C ARG A 161 -4.46 11.43 -5.75
N ALA A 162 -4.60 10.94 -4.53
CA ALA A 162 -5.89 10.95 -3.84
C ALA A 162 -5.74 11.54 -2.43
N TYR A 163 -6.68 12.42 -2.09
CA TYR A 163 -6.81 13.01 -0.76
C TYR A 163 -8.12 12.58 -0.14
N ASN A 164 -8.08 12.30 1.16
CA ASN A 164 -9.29 11.98 1.90
C ASN A 164 -9.99 13.21 2.47
N LYS A 165 -11.16 12.96 3.06
CA LYS A 165 -11.95 13.98 3.76
C LYS A 165 -11.26 14.61 4.96
N PHE A 166 -10.18 14.01 5.46
CA PHE A 166 -9.36 14.57 6.54
C PHE A 166 -8.20 15.43 6.02
N GLY A 167 -8.03 15.54 4.70
CA GLY A 167 -6.96 16.33 4.07
C GLY A 167 -5.62 15.60 4.12
N GLN A 168 -5.64 14.28 4.23
CA GLN A 168 -4.46 13.43 4.18
C GLN A 168 -4.33 12.85 2.76
N GLU A 169 -3.10 12.87 2.24
CA GLU A 169 -2.79 12.26 0.95
C GLU A 169 -2.62 10.75 1.13
N LEU A 170 -3.49 9.99 0.47
CA LEU A 170 -3.54 8.52 0.52
C LEU A 170 -2.60 7.88 -0.51
N ILE A 171 -2.46 8.52 -1.66
CA ILE A 171 -1.58 8.03 -2.74
C ILE A 171 -1.04 9.23 -3.51
N ASN A 172 0.21 9.11 -3.95
CA ASN A 172 0.88 10.10 -4.78
C ASN A 172 1.82 9.38 -5.75
N ASN A 173 1.39 9.21 -6.99
CA ASN A 173 2.17 8.52 -8.01
C ASN A 173 3.37 9.36 -8.51
N THR A 174 3.43 10.66 -8.18
CA THR A 174 4.49 11.58 -8.61
C THR A 174 5.78 11.42 -7.81
N THR A 175 5.68 11.16 -6.50
CA THR A 175 6.83 11.15 -5.58
C THR A 175 7.25 9.74 -5.14
N GLY A 176 6.66 8.70 -5.72
CA GLY A 176 6.73 7.35 -5.19
C GLY A 176 5.57 7.06 -4.26
N PHE A 177 4.99 5.88 -4.47
CA PHE A 177 3.67 5.48 -4.01
C PHE A 177 3.68 5.23 -2.49
N LYS A 178 2.72 5.79 -1.76
CA LYS A 178 2.44 5.38 -0.37
C LYS A 178 1.80 4.00 -0.38
N GLU A 179 2.58 2.95 -0.64
CA GLU A 179 2.04 1.63 -0.97
C GLU A 179 1.27 1.01 0.17
N LYS A 180 1.78 1.20 1.39
CA LYS A 180 1.27 0.56 2.58
C LYS A 180 0.79 1.61 3.55
N LEU A 181 -0.51 1.67 3.77
CA LEU A 181 -1.13 2.57 4.72
C LEU A 181 -1.86 1.77 5.79
N ALA A 182 -1.71 2.22 7.02
CA ALA A 182 -2.45 1.66 8.14
C ALA A 182 -3.01 2.76 9.02
N VAL A 183 -4.02 2.40 9.80
CA VAL A 183 -4.61 3.23 10.83
C VAL A 183 -4.39 2.56 12.18
N THR A 184 -3.88 3.30 13.16
CA THR A 184 -3.74 2.77 14.53
C THR A 184 -5.11 2.38 15.10
N SER A 185 -5.23 1.18 15.66
CA SER A 185 -6.47 0.66 16.26
C SER A 185 -6.63 1.03 17.73
N THR A 186 -5.56 1.57 18.33
CA THR A 186 -5.52 2.09 19.69
C THR A 186 -4.40 3.13 19.81
N ASP A 187 -4.37 3.79 20.95
CA ASP A 187 -3.23 4.58 21.40
C ASP A 187 -2.00 3.67 21.56
N VAL A 188 -0.94 3.91 20.79
CA VAL A 188 0.22 3.03 20.74
C VAL A 188 1.53 3.81 20.90
N TYR A 189 2.38 3.36 21.82
CA TYR A 189 3.69 3.96 22.05
C TYR A 189 4.67 3.63 20.93
N ILE A 190 5.49 4.60 20.54
CA ILE A 190 6.56 4.40 19.55
C ILE A 190 7.70 3.63 20.19
N ARG A 191 8.38 2.77 19.43
CA ARG A 191 9.68 2.19 19.79
C ARG A 191 10.79 2.69 18.88
N THR A 192 11.99 2.85 19.44
CA THR A 192 13.19 3.22 18.65
C THR A 192 13.83 2.04 17.93
N GLN A 193 13.54 0.81 18.38
CA GLN A 193 13.98 -0.45 17.79
C GLN A 193 12.79 -1.42 17.67
N PRO A 194 12.87 -2.47 16.83
CA PRO A 194 11.81 -3.48 16.71
C PRO A 194 11.81 -4.45 17.90
N SER A 195 11.57 -3.92 19.10
CA SER A 195 11.43 -4.66 20.36
C SER A 195 10.55 -3.90 21.34
N ASN A 196 9.87 -4.63 22.23
CA ASN A 196 9.06 -4.04 23.29
C ASN A 196 9.88 -3.32 24.36
N ASP A 197 11.18 -3.64 24.49
CA ASP A 197 12.07 -3.04 25.49
C ASP A 197 12.44 -1.59 25.16
N TYR A 198 12.30 -1.19 23.90
CA TYR A 198 12.70 0.12 23.39
C TYR A 198 11.52 1.10 23.28
N LYS A 199 10.52 0.94 24.15
CA LYS A 199 9.33 1.79 24.21
C LYS A 199 9.68 3.22 24.63
N THR A 200 9.17 4.20 23.89
CA THR A 200 9.32 5.64 24.20
C THR A 200 8.11 6.17 24.97
N SER A 201 8.21 7.42 25.45
CA SER A 201 7.07 8.17 26.01
C SER A 201 6.14 8.76 24.95
N ILE A 202 6.55 8.76 23.67
CA ILE A 202 5.76 9.32 22.57
C ILE A 202 4.72 8.29 22.13
N LYS A 203 3.48 8.75 22.02
CA LYS A 203 2.33 7.93 21.63
C LYS A 203 1.79 8.40 20.28
N VAL A 204 1.51 7.45 19.40
CA VAL A 204 0.66 7.65 18.22
C VAL A 204 -0.78 7.44 18.67
N PRO A 205 -1.66 8.45 18.58
CA PRO A 205 -3.05 8.32 19.01
C PRO A 205 -3.79 7.25 18.22
N ASN A 206 -4.86 6.70 18.79
CA ASN A 206 -5.83 5.91 18.04
C ASN A 206 -6.35 6.69 16.81
N ASN A 207 -6.79 5.98 15.77
CA ASN A 207 -7.37 6.56 14.55
C ASN A 207 -6.37 7.43 13.74
N THR A 208 -5.07 7.18 13.88
CA THR A 208 -4.02 7.91 13.16
C THR A 208 -3.60 7.15 11.90
N LEU A 209 -3.68 7.82 10.75
CA LEU A 209 -3.15 7.31 9.48
C LEU A 209 -1.62 7.40 9.46
N ILE A 210 -0.97 6.29 9.11
CA ILE A 210 0.48 6.16 9.01
C ILE A 210 0.86 5.42 7.73
N GLU A 211 2.05 5.74 7.21
CA GLU A 211 2.70 4.95 6.16
C GLU A 211 3.56 3.86 6.80
N ILE A 212 3.51 2.67 6.22
CA ILE A 212 4.29 1.52 6.67
C ILE A 212 5.45 1.32 5.71
N VAL A 213 6.65 1.28 6.27
CA VAL A 213 7.89 1.13 5.51
C VAL A 213 8.23 -0.34 5.38
N ALA A 214 8.29 -1.06 6.50
CA ALA A 214 8.67 -2.46 6.56
C ALA A 214 8.10 -3.15 7.80
N LEU A 215 8.01 -4.47 7.76
CA LEU A 215 7.85 -5.33 8.93
C LEU A 215 9.23 -5.89 9.29
N THR A 216 9.67 -5.67 10.52
CA THR A 216 10.97 -6.11 11.01
C THR A 216 10.80 -6.67 12.41
N ARG A 217 11.14 -7.95 12.59
CA ARG A 217 11.04 -8.68 13.86
C ARG A 217 9.67 -8.59 14.54
N GLY A 218 8.59 -8.56 13.75
CA GLY A 218 7.21 -8.44 14.25
C GLY A 218 6.77 -7.01 14.56
N PHE A 219 7.59 -5.99 14.25
CA PHE A 219 7.27 -4.58 14.42
C PHE A 219 7.23 -3.85 13.08
N TYR A 220 6.26 -2.96 12.93
CA TYR A 220 6.06 -2.17 11.73
C TYR A 220 6.86 -0.87 11.83
N GLN A 221 7.87 -0.74 10.99
CA GLN A 221 8.54 0.53 10.77
C GLN A 221 7.57 1.48 10.07
N PHE A 222 7.38 2.69 10.58
CA PHE A 222 6.36 3.62 10.08
C PHE A 222 6.87 5.04 9.88
N LYS A 223 6.10 5.81 9.11
CA LYS A 223 6.15 7.28 9.06
C LYS A 223 4.77 7.84 9.41
N TRP A 224 4.74 8.77 10.36
CA TRP A 224 3.55 9.54 10.73
C TRP A 224 3.73 10.99 10.28
N TYR A 225 2.93 11.38 9.30
CA TYR A 225 2.88 12.74 8.75
C TYR A 225 1.98 13.62 9.62
N LYS A 226 2.60 14.56 10.34
CA LYS A 226 1.86 15.50 11.19
C LYS A 226 1.36 16.72 10.40
N PRO A 227 0.33 17.42 10.91
CA PRO A 227 -0.22 18.61 10.25
C PRO A 227 0.78 19.77 10.08
N ASP A 228 1.84 19.81 10.89
CA ASP A 228 2.92 20.81 10.84
C ASP A 228 4.05 20.43 9.87
N ASN A 229 3.80 19.47 8.97
CA ASN A 229 4.76 18.88 8.03
C ASN A 229 5.94 18.11 8.68
N THR A 230 5.94 17.92 10.00
CA THR A 230 6.93 17.04 10.63
C THR A 230 6.60 15.56 10.37
N ILE A 231 7.64 14.75 10.17
CA ILE A 231 7.51 13.31 10.01
C ILE A 231 8.10 12.63 11.23
N VAL A 232 7.26 11.89 11.96
CA VAL A 232 7.71 11.05 13.07
C VAL A 232 7.91 9.63 12.56
N THR A 233 9.04 9.00 12.90
CA THR A 233 9.36 7.63 12.51
C THR A 233 9.65 6.76 13.73
N GLY A 234 9.64 5.44 13.53
CA GLY A 234 9.97 4.47 14.56
C GLY A 234 9.32 3.12 14.24
N TYR A 235 9.09 2.33 15.29
CA TYR A 235 8.48 1.00 15.21
C TYR A 235 7.20 0.93 16.05
N LEU A 236 6.17 0.26 15.52
CA LEU A 236 4.92 -0.04 16.22
C LEU A 236 4.67 -1.56 16.27
N PRO A 237 4.14 -2.09 17.38
CA PRO A 237 3.63 -3.46 17.43
C PRO A 237 2.31 -3.59 16.66
N ASN A 238 1.76 -4.80 16.61
CA ASN A 238 0.55 -5.15 15.85
C ASN A 238 -0.77 -4.58 16.43
N TYR A 239 -0.95 -3.26 16.26
CA TYR A 239 -2.18 -2.52 16.58
C TYR A 239 -2.58 -1.63 15.39
N LEU A 240 -2.54 -2.22 14.19
CA LEU A 240 -2.66 -1.52 12.92
C LEU A 240 -3.73 -2.21 12.07
N ASP A 241 -4.65 -1.41 11.55
CA ASP A 241 -5.58 -1.83 10.51
C ASP A 241 -5.07 -1.35 9.16
N PHE A 242 -4.63 -2.28 8.32
CA PHE A 242 -4.06 -1.99 7.00
C PHE A 242 -5.16 -1.71 5.99
N ILE A 243 -5.24 -0.45 5.57
CA ILE A 243 -6.23 0.03 4.60
C ILE A 243 -5.72 0.02 3.16
N GLN A 244 -4.40 -0.11 2.99
CA GLN A 244 -3.76 -0.21 1.70
C GLN A 244 -2.51 -1.07 1.82
N ASP A 245 -2.22 -1.85 0.78
CA ASP A 245 -1.06 -2.71 0.70
C ASP A 245 -0.34 -2.56 -0.66
N ASP A 246 0.90 -3.04 -0.70
CA ASP A 246 1.72 -3.07 -1.90
C ASP A 246 1.28 -4.19 -2.88
N ARG A 247 1.90 -4.22 -4.06
CA ARG A 247 1.60 -5.24 -5.09
C ARG A 247 1.98 -6.66 -4.67
N ASN A 248 2.89 -6.80 -3.70
CA ASN A 248 3.33 -8.08 -3.18
C ASN A 248 2.44 -8.58 -2.05
N ASN A 249 1.49 -7.75 -1.58
CA ASN A 249 0.64 -8.01 -0.43
C ASN A 249 1.45 -8.25 0.85
N SER A 250 2.46 -7.42 1.10
CA SER A 250 3.37 -7.64 2.23
C SER A 250 2.70 -7.48 3.60
N MET A 251 1.57 -6.77 3.70
CA MET A 251 0.81 -6.58 4.93
C MET A 251 -0.42 -7.50 5.05
N PHE A 252 -0.73 -8.27 4.01
CA PHE A 252 -1.81 -9.26 4.01
C PHE A 252 -1.56 -10.38 5.03
N GLY A 253 -2.62 -10.96 5.60
CA GLY A 253 -2.55 -12.07 6.55
C GLY A 253 -2.19 -11.68 7.99
N ASN A 254 -1.96 -10.39 8.26
CA ASN A 254 -1.62 -9.87 9.58
C ASN A 254 -2.69 -10.16 10.64
N ILE A 255 -3.97 -10.17 10.26
CA ILE A 255 -5.08 -10.46 11.17
C ILE A 255 -5.07 -11.94 11.55
N ALA A 256 -4.96 -12.84 10.57
CA ALA A 256 -4.86 -14.27 10.85
C ALA A 256 -3.66 -14.57 11.76
N GLY A 257 -2.46 -14.07 11.41
CA GLY A 257 -1.27 -14.27 12.22
C GLY A 257 -1.39 -13.74 13.66
N LYS A 258 -2.11 -12.62 13.86
CA LYS A 258 -2.40 -12.09 15.20
C LYS A 258 -3.13 -13.11 16.07
N TYR A 259 -4.18 -13.74 15.54
CA TYR A 259 -5.03 -14.65 16.30
C TYR A 259 -4.48 -16.07 16.41
N GLU A 260 -3.57 -16.48 15.54
CA GLU A 260 -2.93 -17.81 15.62
C GLU A 260 -1.73 -17.84 16.57
N SER A 261 -0.84 -16.83 16.53
CA SER A 261 0.38 -16.84 17.36
C SER A 261 0.89 -15.46 17.76
N ASN A 262 0.06 -14.41 17.65
CA ASN A 262 0.49 -13.02 17.76
C ASN A 262 1.58 -12.64 16.73
N GLY A 263 1.60 -13.31 15.58
CA GLY A 263 2.54 -13.06 14.48
C GLY A 263 3.95 -13.62 14.68
N ASP A 264 4.18 -14.46 15.69
CA ASP A 264 5.51 -14.99 16.00
C ASP A 264 5.85 -16.22 15.13
N PRO A 265 6.88 -16.15 14.25
CA PRO A 265 7.35 -17.30 13.48
C PRO A 265 8.06 -18.36 14.32
N GLY A 266 8.50 -18.03 15.53
CA GLY A 266 9.14 -18.93 16.48
C GLY A 266 8.18 -19.62 17.44
N ALA A 267 6.88 -19.29 17.40
CA ALA A 267 5.90 -19.83 18.34
C ALA A 267 5.81 -21.36 18.28
N ILE A 268 5.76 -22.00 19.45
CA ILE A 268 5.56 -23.44 19.59
C ILE A 268 4.50 -23.65 20.66
N SER A 269 3.40 -24.30 20.29
CA SER A 269 2.42 -24.86 21.21
C SER A 269 2.64 -26.36 21.30
N ASP A 270 2.77 -26.88 22.51
CA ASP A 270 3.01 -28.30 22.78
C ASP A 270 2.20 -28.74 23.99
N ASN A 271 0.88 -28.62 23.88
CA ASN A 271 -0.04 -29.10 24.89
C ASN A 271 -0.45 -30.54 24.55
N PRO A 272 -0.13 -31.54 25.38
CA PRO A 272 -0.53 -32.93 25.13
C PRO A 272 -2.04 -33.16 25.02
N ALA A 273 -2.86 -32.26 25.57
CA ALA A 273 -4.31 -32.31 25.46
C ALA A 273 -4.83 -31.76 24.11
N ASP A 274 -3.98 -31.08 23.33
CA ASP A 274 -4.34 -30.59 22.00
C ASP A 274 -4.29 -31.74 20.98
N LYS A 275 -5.40 -31.95 20.28
CA LYS A 275 -5.51 -32.98 19.24
C LYS A 275 -4.56 -32.71 18.07
N GLY A 276 -4.15 -31.46 17.86
CA GLY A 276 -3.16 -31.08 16.85
C GLY A 276 -1.74 -31.56 17.14
N GLY A 277 -1.43 -31.89 18.39
CA GLY A 277 -0.06 -32.14 18.84
C GLY A 277 0.79 -30.87 18.78
N VAL A 278 2.11 -31.04 18.64
CA VAL A 278 3.04 -29.90 18.47
C VAL A 278 2.59 -29.03 17.29
N SER A 279 2.43 -27.73 17.54
CA SER A 279 2.03 -26.74 16.55
C SER A 279 3.04 -25.60 16.50
N CYS A 280 3.50 -25.23 15.30
CA CYS A 280 4.63 -24.32 15.12
C CYS A 280 4.33 -23.13 14.21
N GLY A 281 4.92 -21.97 14.54
CA GLY A 281 4.98 -20.79 13.67
C GLY A 281 3.77 -19.87 13.72
N VAL A 282 3.78 -18.89 12.80
CA VAL A 282 2.79 -17.81 12.67
C VAL A 282 1.37 -18.35 12.57
N PHE A 283 1.19 -19.44 11.84
CA PHE A 283 -0.12 -20.04 11.54
C PHE A 283 -0.32 -21.41 12.20
N GLN A 284 0.49 -21.73 13.21
CA GLN A 284 0.38 -22.93 14.03
C GLN A 284 0.24 -24.24 13.20
N PHE A 285 1.26 -24.53 12.37
CA PHE A 285 1.30 -25.79 11.62
C PHE A 285 1.38 -26.96 12.60
N ALA A 286 0.32 -27.76 12.64
CA ALA A 286 0.12 -28.84 13.59
C ALA A 286 0.63 -30.19 13.05
N ALA A 287 1.29 -30.94 13.92
CA ALA A 287 1.91 -32.24 13.66
C ALA A 287 0.89 -33.33 13.29
N ASN A 288 -0.12 -33.55 14.14
CA ASN A 288 -1.03 -34.70 14.01
C ASN A 288 -1.95 -34.62 12.80
N VAL A 289 -2.17 -33.41 12.27
CA VAL A 289 -2.96 -33.17 11.05
C VAL A 289 -2.07 -33.00 9.81
N GLY A 290 -0.76 -33.21 9.93
CA GLY A 290 0.19 -33.28 8.81
C GLY A 290 0.60 -31.94 8.20
N THR A 291 0.06 -30.81 8.68
CA THR A 291 0.37 -29.48 8.12
C THR A 291 1.81 -29.05 8.41
N LEU A 292 2.38 -29.45 9.55
CA LEU A 292 3.78 -29.21 9.89
C LEU A 292 4.73 -29.96 8.95
N ALA A 293 4.47 -31.25 8.73
CA ALA A 293 5.22 -32.07 7.78
C ALA A 293 5.15 -31.49 6.36
N SER A 294 3.97 -31.03 5.94
CA SER A 294 3.76 -30.45 4.61
C SER A 294 4.56 -29.14 4.43
N PHE A 295 4.58 -28.27 5.43
CA PHE A 295 5.40 -27.05 5.41
C PHE A 295 6.90 -27.37 5.32
N ILE A 296 7.38 -28.29 6.17
CA ILE A 296 8.80 -28.70 6.15
C ILE A 296 9.16 -29.28 4.77
N SER A 297 8.33 -30.16 4.22
CA SER A 297 8.57 -30.73 2.89
C SER A 297 8.60 -29.64 1.81
N TRP A 298 7.76 -28.62 1.88
CA TRP A 298 7.78 -27.50 0.95
C TRP A 298 9.07 -26.68 1.04
N LEU A 299 9.66 -26.55 2.23
CA LEU A 299 10.96 -25.88 2.41
C LEU A 299 12.10 -26.56 1.63
N SER A 300 11.98 -27.84 1.26
CA SER A 300 13.04 -28.53 0.50
C SER A 300 13.30 -27.87 -0.86
N GLY A 301 12.26 -27.27 -1.47
CA GLY A 301 12.39 -26.46 -2.68
C GLY A 301 12.58 -24.98 -2.39
N ALA A 302 11.87 -24.42 -1.40
CA ALA A 302 11.87 -22.98 -1.16
C ALA A 302 13.11 -22.47 -0.40
N LYS A 303 13.61 -23.23 0.57
CA LYS A 303 14.77 -22.88 1.40
C LYS A 303 15.47 -24.16 1.91
N PRO A 304 16.26 -24.85 1.05
CA PRO A 304 16.85 -26.15 1.37
C PRO A 304 17.66 -26.19 2.68
N ALA A 305 18.30 -25.09 3.05
CA ALA A 305 19.05 -24.99 4.31
C ALA A 305 18.17 -25.15 5.56
N PHE A 306 16.97 -24.53 5.57
CA PHE A 306 16.04 -24.65 6.69
C PHE A 306 15.41 -26.03 6.73
N TYR A 307 15.05 -26.58 5.56
CA TYR A 307 14.59 -27.95 5.45
C TYR A 307 15.60 -28.95 6.04
N SER A 308 16.87 -28.90 5.63
CA SER A 308 17.90 -29.81 6.12
C SER A 308 18.09 -29.72 7.63
N LEU A 309 18.10 -28.51 8.20
CA LEU A 309 18.22 -28.30 9.64
C LEU A 309 17.04 -28.92 10.40
N LEU A 310 15.81 -28.63 9.97
CA LEU A 310 14.60 -29.14 10.61
C LEU A 310 14.44 -30.66 10.44
N ASN A 311 14.75 -31.19 9.25
CA ASN A 311 14.65 -32.62 8.97
C ASN A 311 15.69 -33.43 9.74
N ASN A 312 16.93 -32.95 9.84
CA ASN A 312 17.96 -33.61 10.65
C ASN A 312 17.59 -33.63 12.13
N ALA A 313 17.01 -32.53 12.64
CA ALA A 313 16.53 -32.45 14.01
C ALA A 313 15.34 -33.41 14.26
N TYR A 314 14.41 -33.50 13.32
CA TYR A 314 13.30 -34.46 13.35
C TYR A 314 13.79 -35.92 13.37
N ILE A 315 14.80 -36.26 12.56
CA ILE A 315 15.42 -37.60 12.56
C ILE A 315 16.13 -37.88 13.89
N ALA A 316 16.85 -36.89 14.44
CA ALA A 316 17.53 -37.00 15.72
C ALA A 316 16.56 -37.25 16.89
N ASP A 317 15.33 -36.73 16.77
CA ASP A 317 14.22 -36.99 17.69
C ASP A 317 13.48 -38.32 17.40
N GLY A 318 14.05 -39.21 16.59
CA GLY A 318 13.45 -40.51 16.26
C GLY A 318 12.20 -40.38 15.36
N ASN A 319 12.21 -39.41 14.44
CA ASN A 319 11.06 -39.03 13.60
C ASN A 319 9.89 -38.50 14.43
N THR A 320 10.18 -37.63 15.40
CA THR A 320 9.18 -36.91 16.18
C THR A 320 9.53 -35.42 16.27
N TYR A 321 8.57 -34.58 16.64
CA TYR A 321 8.79 -33.14 16.85
C TYR A 321 9.25 -32.87 18.29
N GLY A 322 10.36 -33.50 18.68
CA GLY A 322 10.90 -33.50 20.03
C GLY A 322 11.75 -32.27 20.35
N THR A 323 12.67 -32.43 21.30
CA THR A 323 13.51 -31.34 21.81
C THR A 323 14.43 -30.76 20.74
N ASN A 324 15.05 -31.60 19.92
CA ASN A 324 15.98 -31.12 18.89
C ASN A 324 15.25 -30.32 17.82
N PHE A 325 14.07 -30.79 17.39
CA PHE A 325 13.24 -30.11 16.41
C PHE A 325 12.80 -28.73 16.92
N LYS A 326 12.30 -28.64 18.16
CA LYS A 326 11.86 -27.38 18.75
C LYS A 326 13.00 -26.37 18.87
N ALA A 327 14.19 -26.82 19.28
CA ALA A 327 15.39 -25.99 19.34
C ALA A 327 15.80 -25.48 17.95
N ALA A 328 15.79 -26.34 16.93
CA ALA A 328 16.09 -25.96 15.55
C ALA A 328 15.08 -24.93 15.00
N TRP A 329 13.78 -25.11 15.27
CA TRP A 329 12.74 -24.15 14.89
C TRP A 329 12.97 -22.77 15.51
N GLN A 330 13.22 -22.73 16.82
CA GLN A 330 13.50 -21.48 17.55
C GLN A 330 14.81 -20.83 17.09
N GLN A 331 15.83 -21.63 16.76
CA GLN A 331 17.10 -21.12 16.22
C GLN A 331 16.88 -20.41 14.88
N ILE A 332 16.11 -20.98 13.96
CA ILE A 332 15.78 -20.34 12.68
C ILE A 332 15.02 -19.03 12.95
N ALA A 333 14.01 -19.06 13.81
CA ALA A 333 13.22 -17.86 14.14
C ALA A 333 14.07 -16.75 14.78
N ALA A 334 15.04 -17.09 15.64
CA ALA A 334 15.92 -16.11 16.28
C ALA A 334 16.85 -15.43 15.26
N ASN A 335 17.49 -16.24 14.42
CA ASN A 335 18.55 -15.81 13.49
C ASN A 335 18.01 -15.26 12.17
N ASN A 336 16.83 -15.70 11.73
CA ASN A 336 16.26 -15.42 10.42
C ASN A 336 14.77 -15.01 10.51
N TYR A 337 14.39 -14.26 11.55
CA TYR A 337 13.00 -13.93 11.88
C TYR A 337 12.15 -13.51 10.67
N ASP A 338 12.59 -12.48 9.94
CA ASP A 338 11.79 -11.89 8.86
C ASP A 338 11.69 -12.84 7.65
N GLU A 339 12.77 -13.53 7.31
CA GLU A 339 12.79 -14.52 6.23
C GLU A 339 11.92 -15.74 6.59
N PHE A 340 11.99 -16.20 7.84
CA PHE A 340 11.21 -17.35 8.29
C PHE A 340 9.72 -17.00 8.36
N TYR A 341 9.37 -15.80 8.84
CA TYR A 341 8.02 -15.27 8.75
C TYR A 341 7.51 -15.25 7.30
N ALA A 342 8.30 -14.68 6.38
CA ALA A 342 7.93 -14.58 4.97
C ALA A 342 7.73 -15.95 4.30
N LEU A 343 8.55 -16.95 4.64
CA LEU A 343 8.39 -18.33 4.16
C LEU A 343 7.11 -18.99 4.69
N GLN A 344 6.84 -18.86 6.00
CA GLN A 344 5.61 -19.39 6.61
C GLN A 344 4.37 -18.73 6.01
N PHE A 345 4.39 -17.42 5.81
CA PHE A 345 3.32 -16.68 5.14
C PHE A 345 3.13 -17.11 3.69
N SER A 346 4.20 -17.18 2.91
CA SER A 346 4.15 -17.55 1.49
C SER A 346 3.55 -18.95 1.29
N TYR A 347 4.01 -19.92 2.09
CA TYR A 347 3.44 -21.26 2.08
C TYR A 347 1.94 -21.24 2.44
N THR A 348 1.59 -20.63 3.57
CA THR A 348 0.20 -20.61 4.07
C THR A 348 -0.74 -19.93 3.07
N LYS A 349 -0.34 -18.77 2.52
CA LYS A 349 -1.10 -18.09 1.48
C LYS A 349 -1.33 -18.99 0.26
N SER A 350 -0.29 -19.68 -0.21
CA SER A 350 -0.38 -20.54 -1.39
C SER A 350 -1.35 -21.72 -1.19
N VAL A 351 -1.32 -22.34 -0.01
CA VAL A 351 -2.16 -23.51 0.32
C VAL A 351 -3.60 -23.10 0.58
N TYR A 352 -3.81 -22.03 1.34
CA TYR A 352 -5.14 -21.71 1.87
C TYR A 352 -5.85 -20.61 1.07
N TYR A 353 -5.26 -19.41 0.97
CA TYR A 353 -5.91 -18.30 0.27
C TYR A 353 -5.96 -18.56 -1.24
N ASP A 354 -4.83 -18.85 -1.88
CA ASP A 354 -4.79 -19.10 -3.33
C ASP A 354 -5.56 -20.37 -3.68
N GLY A 355 -5.52 -21.40 -2.81
CA GLY A 355 -6.37 -22.58 -2.89
C GLY A 355 -7.87 -22.24 -2.91
N PHE A 356 -8.33 -21.35 -2.02
CA PHE A 356 -9.71 -20.85 -2.02
C PHE A 356 -10.06 -20.09 -3.30
N ILE A 357 -9.19 -19.20 -3.78
CA ILE A 357 -9.41 -18.46 -5.03
C ILE A 357 -9.57 -19.43 -6.21
N ASN A 358 -8.73 -20.46 -6.28
CA ASN A 358 -8.83 -21.50 -7.31
C ASN A 358 -10.13 -22.31 -7.18
N LYS A 359 -10.53 -22.69 -5.96
CA LYS A 359 -11.80 -23.39 -5.72
C LYS A 359 -12.99 -22.53 -6.16
N ALA A 360 -13.00 -21.25 -5.82
CA ALA A 360 -14.04 -20.30 -6.20
C ALA A 360 -14.15 -20.20 -7.72
N LYS A 361 -13.03 -19.97 -8.40
CA LYS A 361 -12.94 -19.91 -9.86
C LYS A 361 -13.47 -21.18 -10.53
N ASN A 362 -13.01 -22.35 -10.09
CA ASN A 362 -13.40 -23.65 -10.65
C ASN A 362 -14.89 -23.97 -10.40
N SER A 363 -15.50 -23.34 -9.40
CA SER A 363 -16.92 -23.53 -9.06
C SER A 363 -17.81 -22.42 -9.64
N GLY A 364 -17.27 -21.50 -10.45
CA GLY A 364 -18.02 -20.37 -11.02
C GLY A 364 -18.46 -19.31 -9.98
N TYR A 365 -17.87 -19.31 -8.79
CA TYR A 365 -18.20 -18.36 -7.75
C TYR A 365 -17.44 -17.04 -7.96
N ASP A 366 -18.16 -15.98 -8.31
CA ASP A 366 -17.58 -14.64 -8.42
C ASP A 366 -17.09 -14.13 -7.05
N ILE A 367 -15.78 -13.98 -6.93
CA ILE A 367 -15.08 -13.53 -5.73
C ILE A 367 -14.67 -12.06 -5.80
N SER A 368 -14.87 -11.37 -6.93
CA SER A 368 -14.33 -10.04 -7.22
C SER A 368 -14.59 -9.02 -6.09
N LYS A 369 -15.85 -8.92 -5.63
CA LYS A 369 -16.25 -8.04 -4.52
C LYS A 369 -15.52 -8.34 -3.20
N LEU A 370 -15.22 -9.61 -2.92
CA LEU A 370 -14.50 -10.00 -1.69
C LEU A 370 -12.98 -9.95 -1.87
N ALA A 371 -12.46 -10.13 -3.09
CA ALA A 371 -11.04 -9.99 -3.37
C ALA A 371 -10.59 -8.52 -3.47
N ALA A 372 -11.53 -7.59 -3.60
CA ALA A 372 -11.26 -6.15 -3.70
C ALA A 372 -10.69 -5.54 -2.40
N TYR A 373 -11.11 -6.01 -1.23
CA TYR A 373 -10.75 -5.43 0.07
C TYR A 373 -9.76 -6.29 0.84
N ASN A 374 -8.78 -5.67 1.49
CA ASN A 374 -7.80 -6.37 2.31
C ASN A 374 -8.45 -7.10 3.50
N ALA A 375 -9.48 -6.50 4.09
CA ALA A 375 -10.27 -7.07 5.17
C ALA A 375 -10.92 -8.41 4.78
N THR A 376 -11.66 -8.46 3.67
CA THR A 376 -12.36 -9.69 3.25
C THR A 376 -11.39 -10.75 2.73
N ARG A 377 -10.24 -10.35 2.19
CA ARG A 377 -9.15 -11.29 1.90
C ARG A 377 -8.61 -11.93 3.18
N ASN A 378 -8.39 -11.16 4.24
CA ASN A 378 -7.94 -11.69 5.55
C ASN A 378 -8.99 -12.63 6.14
N MET A 379 -10.28 -12.30 6.01
CA MET A 379 -11.39 -13.17 6.41
C MET A 379 -11.35 -14.51 5.67
N ILE A 380 -11.21 -14.49 4.33
CA ILE A 380 -11.11 -15.72 3.51
C ILE A 380 -9.90 -16.54 3.96
N PHE A 381 -8.76 -15.89 4.17
CA PHE A 381 -7.52 -16.55 4.57
C PHE A 381 -7.64 -17.24 5.93
N SER A 382 -8.10 -16.53 6.96
CA SER A 382 -8.33 -17.08 8.31
C SER A 382 -9.37 -18.21 8.30
N THR A 383 -10.46 -18.04 7.55
CA THR A 383 -11.49 -19.09 7.39
C THR A 383 -10.90 -20.34 6.75
N SER A 384 -10.02 -20.17 5.75
CA SER A 384 -9.38 -21.27 5.02
C SER A 384 -8.32 -21.98 5.85
N ILE A 385 -7.56 -21.28 6.69
CA ILE A 385 -6.63 -21.90 7.65
C ILE A 385 -7.41 -22.78 8.63
N GLN A 386 -8.50 -22.25 9.18
CA GLN A 386 -9.26 -22.93 10.22
C GLN A 386 -10.10 -24.12 9.73
N HIS A 387 -10.67 -24.02 8.53
CA HIS A 387 -11.65 -24.99 8.01
C HIS A 387 -11.17 -25.72 6.74
N GLY A 388 -9.94 -25.46 6.30
CA GLY A 388 -9.45 -25.87 4.99
C GLY A 388 -10.12 -25.11 3.84
N VAL A 389 -9.56 -25.25 2.64
CA VAL A 389 -10.05 -24.59 1.41
C VAL A 389 -11.52 -24.92 1.12
N THR A 390 -11.87 -26.21 1.15
CA THR A 390 -13.24 -26.66 0.85
C THR A 390 -14.22 -26.27 1.95
N GLY A 391 -13.82 -26.36 3.22
CA GLY A 391 -14.68 -25.95 4.34
C GLY A 391 -14.98 -24.46 4.30
N ALA A 392 -13.96 -23.63 4.05
CA ALA A 392 -14.14 -22.19 3.86
C ALA A 392 -15.06 -21.88 2.68
N TYR A 393 -14.89 -22.55 1.54
CA TYR A 393 -15.79 -22.40 0.40
C TYR A 393 -17.24 -22.73 0.76
N ASN A 394 -17.47 -23.84 1.47
CA ASN A 394 -18.80 -24.26 1.89
C ASN A 394 -19.45 -23.31 2.92
N ILE A 395 -18.64 -22.54 3.66
CA ILE A 395 -19.14 -21.49 4.57
C ILE A 395 -19.47 -20.21 3.80
N ILE A 396 -18.59 -19.77 2.91
CA ILE A 396 -18.65 -18.44 2.28
C ILE A 396 -19.62 -18.43 1.08
N ALA A 397 -19.55 -19.44 0.21
CA ALA A 397 -20.26 -19.44 -1.06
C ALA A 397 -21.80 -19.39 -0.95
N PRO A 398 -22.44 -20.02 0.06
CA PRO A 398 -23.90 -19.97 0.21
C PRO A 398 -24.45 -18.64 0.75
N ILE A 399 -23.60 -17.74 1.25
CA ILE A 399 -24.05 -16.48 1.85
C ILE A 399 -24.58 -15.54 0.77
N ASP A 400 -25.72 -14.91 1.06
CA ASP A 400 -26.34 -13.93 0.17
C ASP A 400 -25.40 -12.74 -0.09
N LYS A 401 -25.06 -12.54 -1.37
CA LYS A 401 -24.15 -11.47 -1.82
C LYS A 401 -24.79 -10.08 -1.82
N THR A 402 -26.12 -9.99 -1.69
CA THR A 402 -26.86 -8.72 -1.60
C THR A 402 -26.69 -8.04 -0.25
N LEU A 403 -26.27 -8.79 0.79
CA LEU A 403 -25.95 -8.25 2.10
C LEU A 403 -24.91 -7.12 2.01
N SER A 404 -25.02 -6.19 2.96
CA SER A 404 -23.94 -5.26 3.23
C SER A 404 -22.65 -6.03 3.52
N MET A 405 -21.48 -5.47 3.20
CA MET A 405 -20.23 -6.19 3.45
C MET A 405 -20.05 -6.55 4.94
N THR A 406 -20.50 -5.68 5.84
CA THR A 406 -20.46 -5.91 7.29
C THR A 406 -21.35 -7.08 7.71
N ASP A 407 -22.54 -7.21 7.13
CA ASP A 407 -23.45 -8.34 7.41
C ASP A 407 -22.97 -9.64 6.76
N PHE A 408 -22.36 -9.54 5.57
CA PHE A 408 -21.69 -10.66 4.92
C PHE A 408 -20.57 -11.22 5.79
N ILE A 409 -19.68 -10.36 6.29
CA ILE A 409 -18.60 -10.76 7.23
C ILE A 409 -19.20 -11.44 8.46
N THR A 410 -20.23 -10.83 9.07
CA THR A 410 -20.90 -11.42 10.26
C THR A 410 -21.45 -12.82 9.95
N SER A 411 -22.05 -13.01 8.77
CA SER A 411 -22.58 -14.30 8.32
C SER A 411 -21.47 -15.36 8.15
N VAL A 412 -20.29 -14.97 7.65
CA VAL A 412 -19.14 -15.88 7.55
C VAL A 412 -18.73 -16.38 8.94
N TYR A 413 -18.59 -15.48 9.92
CA TYR A 413 -18.18 -15.85 11.27
C TYR A 413 -19.23 -16.70 12.00
N ASN A 414 -20.53 -16.42 11.78
CA ASN A 414 -21.60 -17.28 12.27
C ASN A 414 -21.52 -18.69 11.67
N GLY A 415 -21.25 -18.80 10.36
CA GLY A 415 -21.05 -20.08 9.68
C GLY A 415 -19.83 -20.85 10.21
N ARG A 416 -18.72 -20.17 10.49
CA ARG A 416 -17.54 -20.76 11.14
C ARG A 416 -17.90 -21.35 12.50
N LEU A 417 -18.61 -20.57 13.33
CA LEU A 417 -19.01 -21.02 14.67
C LEU A 417 -19.99 -22.21 14.61
N ALA A 418 -20.89 -22.23 13.63
CA ALA A 418 -21.80 -23.36 13.41
C ALA A 418 -21.06 -24.66 13.05
N VAL A 419 -19.91 -24.58 12.36
CA VAL A 419 -19.04 -25.75 12.12
C VAL A 419 -18.38 -26.21 13.41
N VAL A 420 -17.88 -25.27 14.23
CA VAL A 420 -17.25 -25.58 15.53
C VAL A 420 -18.23 -26.28 16.49
N ALA A 421 -19.50 -25.84 16.50
CA ALA A 421 -20.56 -26.42 17.31
C ALA A 421 -20.82 -27.91 17.04
N LYS A 422 -20.41 -28.43 15.87
CA LYS A 422 -20.54 -29.87 15.53
C LYS A 422 -19.50 -30.73 16.24
N SER A 423 -18.34 -30.15 16.56
CA SER A 423 -17.21 -30.85 17.18
C SER A 423 -17.11 -30.60 18.69
N TYR A 424 -17.63 -29.47 19.16
CA TYR A 424 -17.58 -29.06 20.56
C TYR A 424 -18.96 -28.61 21.03
N PRO A 425 -19.48 -29.11 22.16
CA PRO A 425 -20.76 -28.68 22.70
C PRO A 425 -20.81 -27.17 22.90
N VAL A 426 -21.93 -26.56 22.50
CA VAL A 426 -22.21 -25.14 22.74
C VAL A 426 -22.11 -24.87 24.25
N GLY A 427 -21.35 -23.83 24.62
CA GLY A 427 -21.10 -23.45 26.01
C GLY A 427 -19.92 -24.17 26.68
N SER A 428 -19.30 -25.16 26.03
CA SER A 428 -18.04 -25.73 26.53
C SER A 428 -16.91 -24.69 26.52
N SER A 429 -15.89 -24.88 27.37
CA SER A 429 -14.75 -23.95 27.46
C SER A 429 -14.04 -23.75 26.11
N ILE A 430 -13.84 -24.83 25.35
CA ILE A 430 -13.24 -24.76 24.01
C ILE A 430 -14.15 -23.98 23.05
N TYR A 431 -15.45 -24.27 23.04
CA TYR A 431 -16.41 -23.56 22.19
C TYR A 431 -16.41 -22.05 22.49
N ASN A 432 -16.48 -21.67 23.78
CA ASN A 432 -16.50 -20.26 24.18
C ASN A 432 -15.18 -19.56 23.83
N GLY A 433 -14.03 -20.20 24.04
CA GLY A 433 -12.73 -19.64 23.63
C GLY A 433 -12.64 -19.40 22.13
N VAL A 434 -13.12 -20.34 21.31
CA VAL A 434 -13.17 -20.16 19.84
C VAL A 434 -14.18 -19.08 19.44
N LYS A 435 -15.33 -19.01 20.10
CA LYS A 435 -16.33 -17.96 19.88
C LYS A 435 -15.75 -16.58 20.17
N ASP A 436 -15.09 -16.40 21.31
CA ASP A 436 -14.50 -15.10 21.69
C ASP A 436 -13.41 -14.69 20.70
N ARG A 437 -12.59 -15.64 20.23
CA ARG A 437 -11.64 -15.40 19.15
C ARG A 437 -12.35 -14.92 17.88
N TYR A 438 -13.42 -15.61 17.45
CA TYR A 438 -14.18 -15.28 16.25
C TYR A 438 -14.87 -13.93 16.35
N ASP A 439 -15.45 -13.59 17.49
CA ASP A 439 -16.10 -12.29 17.71
C ASP A 439 -15.07 -11.14 17.60
N ASN A 440 -13.90 -11.31 18.22
CA ASN A 440 -12.82 -10.34 18.16
C ASN A 440 -12.27 -10.20 16.72
N GLU A 441 -12.00 -11.31 16.04
CA GLU A 441 -11.49 -11.29 14.66
C GLU A 441 -12.53 -10.70 13.71
N SER A 442 -13.81 -11.03 13.87
CA SER A 442 -14.90 -10.44 13.10
C SER A 442 -14.97 -8.93 13.29
N ALA A 443 -14.80 -8.45 14.52
CA ALA A 443 -14.76 -7.02 14.84
C ALA A 443 -13.57 -6.33 14.18
N ASP A 444 -12.37 -6.93 14.21
CA ASP A 444 -11.18 -6.41 13.55
C ASP A 444 -11.35 -6.34 12.03
N ILE A 445 -11.88 -7.39 11.40
CA ILE A 445 -12.15 -7.43 9.95
C ILE A 445 -13.17 -6.35 9.56
N LYS A 446 -14.28 -6.22 10.31
CA LYS A 446 -15.29 -5.19 10.07
C LYS A 446 -14.71 -3.79 10.23
N ARG A 447 -13.93 -3.55 11.29
CA ARG A 447 -13.26 -2.27 11.52
C ARG A 447 -12.29 -1.93 10.40
N ASN A 448 -11.49 -2.90 9.95
CA ASN A 448 -10.54 -2.68 8.86
C ASN A 448 -11.25 -2.36 7.54
N TYR A 449 -12.31 -3.10 7.19
CA TYR A 449 -13.14 -2.79 6.02
C TYR A 449 -13.73 -1.37 6.07
N GLN A 450 -14.27 -0.97 7.22
CA GLN A 450 -14.79 0.39 7.39
C GLN A 450 -13.70 1.44 7.24
N ARG A 451 -12.47 1.17 7.69
CA ARG A 451 -11.33 2.07 7.51
C ARG A 451 -10.88 2.13 6.04
N GLU A 452 -10.87 1.02 5.31
CA GLU A 452 -10.57 0.96 3.86
C GLU A 452 -11.47 1.87 3.01
N ILE A 453 -12.73 2.10 3.43
CA ILE A 453 -13.68 2.96 2.70
C ILE A 453 -13.81 4.38 3.28
N SER A 454 -13.32 4.61 4.51
CA SER A 454 -13.59 5.85 5.25
C SER A 454 -12.37 6.75 5.48
N TYR A 455 -11.16 6.19 5.40
CA TYR A 455 -9.89 6.91 5.45
C TYR A 455 -9.36 7.12 4.08
#